data_AF-A0AAU0SLL7-F1
#
_entry.id   AF-A0AAU0SLL7-F1
#
_cell.length_a   1.000
_cell.length_b   1.000
_cell.length_c   1.000
_cell.angle_alpha   90.00
_cell.angle_beta   90.00
_cell.angle_gamma   90.00
#
_symmetry.space_group_name_H-M   'P 1'
#
loop_
_entity.id
_entity.type
_entity.pdbx_description
1 polymer ?
#
loop_
_entity_poly.entity_id
_entity_poly.type
_entity_poly.pdbx_seq_one_letter_code
_entity_poly.pdbx_strand_id
1 'polypeptide(L)'
;MEYEKKYDMHMVGKHGPEVESSKVSQRSIDGKDPITGKLPPKKKGTPSSQFNSWKLQLQAWTKATSRVERGLSRYTGIDGNKNDIVQLELPGAGRGYRPNKTDPNHPHFNPSMNGAEMKFRKDGTPFTLFPIKE
;
A
#
# COMPACT_ATOMS: atom_id res chain seq x y z
N MET A 1 -8.26 8.17 11.36
CA MET A 1 -7.37 9.30 10.97
C MET A 1 -6.45 9.77 12.08
N GLU A 2 -6.85 9.73 13.37
CA GLU A 2 -5.98 10.15 14.48
C GLU A 2 -4.64 9.40 14.52
N TYR A 3 -4.66 8.07 14.41
CA TYR A 3 -3.45 7.25 14.36
C TYR A 3 -2.60 7.45 13.10
N GLU A 4 -3.22 7.71 11.94
CA GLU A 4 -2.48 8.05 10.72
C GLU A 4 -1.73 9.36 10.86
N LYS A 5 -2.33 10.36 11.50
CA LYS A 5 -1.64 11.62 11.80
C LYS A 5 -0.58 11.45 12.88
N LYS A 6 -0.89 10.74 13.96
CA LYS A 6 0.00 10.54 15.11
C LYS A 6 1.29 9.82 14.74
N TYR A 7 1.20 8.82 13.87
CA TYR A 7 2.33 7.96 13.49
C TYR A 7 2.79 8.19 12.05
N ASP A 8 2.29 9.24 11.40
CA ASP A 8 2.53 9.54 9.98
C ASP A 8 2.39 8.26 9.13
N MET A 9 1.27 7.57 9.30
CA MET A 9 0.97 6.34 8.57
C MET A 9 0.13 6.65 7.34
N HIS A 10 0.37 5.87 6.30
CA HIS A 10 -0.34 5.98 5.03
C HIS A 10 -0.92 4.62 4.65
N MET A 11 -1.95 4.18 5.37
CA MET A 11 -2.57 2.86 5.20
C MET A 11 -4.03 2.98 4.81
N VAL A 12 -4.81 3.69 5.62
CA VAL A 12 -6.23 3.95 5.42
C VAL A 12 -6.41 5.00 4.33
N GLY A 13 -5.79 6.17 4.47
CA GLY A 13 -6.01 7.28 3.54
C GLY A 13 -5.46 7.03 2.12
N LYS A 14 -4.47 6.12 1.95
CA LYS A 14 -3.89 5.79 0.64
C LYS A 14 -4.33 4.45 0.06
N HIS A 15 -4.62 3.46 0.91
CA HIS A 15 -4.84 2.08 0.49
C HIS A 15 -6.13 1.47 1.03
N GLY A 16 -6.91 2.21 1.83
CA GLY A 16 -8.18 1.75 2.35
C GLY A 16 -9.20 1.48 1.23
N PRO A 17 -10.21 0.65 1.51
CA PRO A 17 -11.24 0.30 0.52
C PRO A 17 -12.09 1.49 0.06
N GLU A 18 -12.17 2.54 0.88
CA GLU A 18 -12.94 3.76 0.59
C GLU A 18 -12.17 4.78 -0.26
N VAL A 19 -10.89 4.53 -0.58
CA VAL A 19 -10.16 5.38 -1.51
C VAL A 19 -10.79 5.25 -2.89
N GLU A 20 -11.25 6.37 -3.43
CA GLU A 20 -11.85 6.44 -4.75
C GLU A 20 -10.91 5.89 -5.83
N SER A 21 -11.42 5.01 -6.70
CA SER A 21 -10.64 4.43 -7.79
C SER A 21 -10.00 5.49 -8.69
N SER A 22 -10.65 6.64 -8.87
CA SER A 22 -10.12 7.79 -9.60
C SER A 22 -8.80 8.31 -9.00
N LYS A 23 -8.71 8.40 -7.66
CA LYS A 23 -7.49 8.82 -6.95
C LYS A 23 -6.39 7.77 -7.04
N VAL A 24 -6.74 6.48 -6.97
CA VAL A 24 -5.77 5.38 -7.12
C VAL A 24 -5.19 5.36 -8.54
N SER A 25 -6.03 5.54 -9.57
CA SER A 25 -5.62 5.66 -10.96
C SER A 25 -4.77 6.92 -11.19
N GLN A 26 -5.22 8.08 -10.72
CA GLN A 26 -4.52 9.37 -10.91
C GLN A 26 -3.09 9.32 -10.37
N ARG A 27 -2.88 8.71 -9.20
CA ARG A 27 -1.52 8.52 -8.65
C ARG A 27 -0.59 7.75 -9.60
N SER A 28 -1.12 6.80 -10.38
CA SER A 28 -0.34 6.06 -11.38
C SER A 28 -0.07 6.86 -12.66
N ILE A 29 -0.78 7.96 -12.89
CA ILE A 29 -0.58 8.89 -14.00
C ILE A 29 0.48 9.93 -13.61
N ASP A 30 0.24 10.70 -12.55
CA ASP A 30 1.03 11.90 -12.23
C ASP A 30 1.65 11.89 -10.82
N GLY A 31 1.45 10.82 -10.06
CA GLY A 31 1.96 10.68 -8.70
C GLY A 31 1.18 11.47 -7.65
N LYS A 32 0.03 12.06 -8.00
CA LYS A 32 -0.82 12.83 -7.07
C LYS A 32 -1.11 12.03 -5.80
N ASP A 33 -0.92 12.67 -4.66
CA ASP A 33 -1.15 12.04 -3.37
C ASP A 33 -2.66 11.86 -3.11
N PRO A 34 -3.14 10.63 -2.85
CA PRO A 34 -4.59 10.37 -2.68
C PRO A 34 -5.22 11.06 -1.48
N ILE A 35 -4.43 11.44 -0.47
CA ILE A 35 -4.91 12.10 0.75
C ILE A 35 -4.92 13.62 0.54
N THR A 36 -3.80 14.17 0.08
CA THR A 36 -3.59 15.63 0.07
C THR A 36 -3.89 16.29 -1.28
N GLY A 37 -4.03 15.52 -2.36
CA GLY A 37 -4.18 16.04 -3.72
C GLY A 37 -2.92 16.72 -4.28
N LYS A 38 -1.81 16.74 -3.53
CA LYS A 38 -0.56 17.38 -3.94
C LYS A 38 0.15 16.58 -5.02
N LEU A 39 0.72 17.29 -5.99
CA LEU A 39 1.55 16.71 -7.04
C LEU A 39 3.03 16.64 -6.61
N PRO A 40 3.74 15.56 -6.92
CA PRO A 40 5.19 15.53 -6.76
C PRO A 40 5.86 16.45 -7.79
N PRO A 41 7.06 17.00 -7.50
CA PRO A 41 7.73 17.96 -8.39
C PRO A 41 7.89 17.49 -9.84
N LYS A 42 8.17 16.19 -10.03
CA LYS A 42 8.37 15.59 -11.37
C LYS A 42 7.08 15.06 -12.01
N LYS A 43 5.92 15.21 -11.34
CA LYS A 43 4.61 14.68 -11.78
C LYS A 43 4.70 13.23 -12.32
N LYS A 44 5.51 12.40 -11.67
CA LYS A 44 5.80 11.04 -12.12
C LYS A 44 4.79 10.08 -11.51
N GLY A 45 4.07 9.38 -12.37
CA GLY A 45 3.21 8.26 -11.99
C GLY A 45 3.93 7.25 -11.10
N THR A 46 3.23 6.79 -10.06
CA THR A 46 3.73 5.80 -9.10
C THR A 46 2.69 4.70 -8.93
N PRO A 47 3.09 3.41 -8.82
CA PRO A 47 2.15 2.34 -8.52
C PRO A 47 1.26 2.67 -7.31
N SER A 48 -0.01 2.29 -7.42
CA SER A 48 -1.01 2.58 -6.41
C SER A 48 -1.96 1.40 -6.29
N SER A 49 -2.33 1.02 -5.07
CA SER A 49 -3.24 -0.09 -4.79
C SER A 49 -4.19 0.24 -3.64
N GLN A 50 -5.33 -0.41 -3.63
CA GLN A 50 -6.33 -0.30 -2.57
C GLN A 50 -6.84 -1.68 -2.19
N PHE A 51 -7.11 -1.89 -0.90
CA PHE A 51 -7.76 -3.09 -0.41
C PHE A 51 -9.18 -3.18 -0.94
N ASN A 52 -9.67 -4.40 -1.18
CA ASN A 52 -11.06 -4.61 -1.62
C ASN A 52 -12.07 -4.49 -0.46
N SER A 53 -11.63 -4.64 0.79
CA SER A 53 -12.50 -4.48 1.96
C SER A 53 -11.74 -4.14 3.24
N TRP A 54 -12.45 -3.57 4.21
CA TRP A 54 -11.94 -3.31 5.56
C TRP A 54 -11.49 -4.60 6.26
N LYS A 55 -12.23 -5.69 6.03
CA LYS A 55 -11.91 -7.03 6.55
C LYS A 55 -10.54 -7.50 6.08
N LEU A 56 -10.23 -7.36 4.78
CA LEU A 56 -8.95 -7.77 4.22
C LEU A 56 -7.80 -6.89 4.73
N GLN A 57 -8.01 -5.58 4.82
CA GLN A 57 -7.02 -4.68 5.38
C GLN A 57 -6.70 -5.02 6.85
N LEU A 58 -7.74 -5.26 7.67
CA LEU A 58 -7.57 -5.67 9.06
C LEU A 58 -6.88 -7.03 9.18
N GLN A 59 -7.24 -7.99 8.32
CA GLN A 59 -6.58 -9.30 8.29
C GLN A 59 -5.10 -9.18 7.95
N ALA A 60 -4.74 -8.34 6.97
CA ALA A 60 -3.35 -8.07 6.61
C ALA A 60 -2.60 -7.43 7.78
N TRP A 61 -3.19 -6.41 8.41
CA TRP A 61 -2.63 -5.74 9.59
C TRP A 61 -2.35 -6.74 10.70
N THR A 62 -3.36 -7.50 11.13
CA THR A 62 -3.24 -8.47 12.22
C THR A 62 -2.19 -9.52 11.92
N LYS A 63 -2.18 -10.10 10.71
CA LYS A 63 -1.17 -11.09 10.30
C LYS A 63 0.25 -10.51 10.34
N ALA A 64 0.42 -9.24 9.99
CA ALA A 64 1.72 -8.59 9.95
C ALA A 64 2.24 -8.18 11.33
N THR A 65 1.37 -7.68 12.21
CA THR A 65 1.79 -7.17 13.52
C THR A 65 1.87 -8.24 14.60
N SER A 66 1.21 -9.39 14.45
CA SER A 66 1.18 -10.48 15.44
C SER A 66 2.24 -11.58 15.24
N ARG A 67 3.26 -11.32 14.40
CA ARG A 67 4.20 -12.37 13.97
C ARG A 67 5.02 -12.93 15.13
N VAL A 68 5.51 -12.06 16.01
CA VAL A 68 6.38 -12.47 17.13
C VAL A 68 5.59 -13.28 18.15
N GLU A 69 4.36 -12.86 18.44
CA GLU A 69 3.42 -13.56 19.32
C GLU A 69 3.07 -14.97 18.78
N ARG A 70 3.18 -15.16 17.46
CA ARG A 70 2.99 -16.45 16.78
C ARG A 70 4.28 -17.25 16.61
N GLY A 71 5.39 -16.84 17.24
CA GLY A 71 6.69 -17.52 17.14
C GLY A 71 7.39 -17.37 15.78
N LEU A 72 6.99 -16.38 14.97
CA LEU A 72 7.60 -16.11 13.67
C LEU A 72 8.63 -14.99 13.78
N SER A 73 9.59 -14.96 12.83
CA SER A 73 10.43 -13.79 12.60
C SER A 73 9.55 -12.55 12.42
N ARG A 74 9.91 -11.45 13.10
CA ARG A 74 9.19 -10.17 13.04
C ARG A 74 9.01 -9.67 11.61
N TYR A 75 10.04 -9.80 10.78
CA TYR A 75 10.06 -9.37 9.39
C TYR A 75 10.22 -10.56 8.44
N THR A 76 9.74 -10.40 7.20
CA THR A 76 9.91 -11.39 6.13
C THR A 76 10.97 -10.98 5.11
N GLY A 77 11.48 -9.74 5.17
CA GLY A 77 12.51 -9.27 4.28
C GLY A 77 12.78 -7.78 4.43
N ILE A 78 13.49 -7.22 3.45
CA ILE A 78 13.87 -5.82 3.36
C ILE A 78 13.53 -5.30 1.95
N ASP A 79 12.92 -4.12 1.84
CA ASP A 79 12.61 -3.50 0.54
C ASP A 79 13.82 -2.81 -0.12
N GLY A 80 13.67 -2.36 -1.36
CA GLY A 80 14.73 -1.65 -2.09
C GLY A 80 15.17 -0.31 -1.46
N ASN A 81 14.41 0.21 -0.50
CA ASN A 81 14.74 1.40 0.28
C ASN A 81 15.34 1.06 1.66
N LYS A 82 15.68 -0.21 1.90
CA LYS A 82 16.22 -0.73 3.17
C LYS A 82 15.27 -0.62 4.35
N ASN A 83 13.95 -0.61 4.11
CA ASN A 83 12.96 -0.75 5.17
C ASN A 83 12.70 -2.23 5.43
N ASP A 84 12.57 -2.60 6.70
CA ASP A 84 12.03 -3.89 7.07
C ASP A 84 10.59 -4.02 6.58
N ILE A 85 10.23 -5.20 6.09
CA ILE A 85 8.89 -5.48 5.58
C ILE A 85 8.32 -6.78 6.11
N VAL A 86 6.99 -6.84 6.10
CA VAL A 86 6.24 -8.08 6.13
C VAL A 86 5.44 -8.18 4.84
N GLN A 87 5.77 -9.16 4.01
CA GLN A 87 4.96 -9.62 2.90
C GLN A 87 4.18 -10.87 3.34
N LEU A 88 2.94 -10.98 2.90
CA LEU A 88 2.09 -12.12 3.18
C LEU A 88 1.10 -12.37 2.06
N GLU A 89 0.81 -13.66 1.84
CA GLU A 89 -0.29 -14.09 0.99
C GLU A 89 -1.66 -13.74 1.60
N LEU A 90 -2.47 -13.11 0.76
CA LEU A 90 -3.84 -12.72 1.05
C LEU A 90 -4.65 -12.68 -0.26
N PRO A 91 -5.19 -13.82 -0.71
CA PRO A 91 -5.99 -13.89 -1.92
C PRO A 91 -7.11 -12.86 -1.96
N GLY A 92 -7.24 -12.16 -3.09
CA GLY A 92 -8.23 -11.10 -3.26
C GLY A 92 -8.00 -9.85 -2.42
N ALA A 93 -6.81 -9.64 -1.85
CA ALA A 93 -6.45 -8.50 -1.01
C ALA A 93 -6.92 -7.17 -1.59
N GLY A 94 -6.70 -6.96 -2.89
CA GLY A 94 -7.00 -5.67 -3.50
C GLY A 94 -6.92 -5.64 -5.01
N ARG A 95 -6.83 -4.40 -5.48
CA ARG A 95 -6.64 -4.02 -6.88
C ARG A 95 -5.73 -2.81 -6.95
N GLY A 96 -5.21 -2.48 -8.12
CA GLY A 96 -4.37 -1.30 -8.26
C GLY A 96 -4.07 -0.93 -9.70
N TYR A 97 -3.23 0.09 -9.83
CA TYR A 97 -2.77 0.62 -11.10
C TYR A 97 -1.25 0.69 -11.11
N ARG A 98 -0.65 0.51 -12.29
CA ARG A 98 0.78 0.76 -12.53
C ARG A 98 0.94 1.80 -13.64
N PRO A 99 1.94 2.69 -13.54
CA PRO A 99 2.23 3.65 -14.59
C PRO A 99 2.44 2.96 -15.93
N ASN A 100 1.86 3.52 -16.98
CA ASN A 100 2.04 3.07 -18.35
C ASN A 100 3.06 3.99 -19.04
N LYS A 101 4.16 3.42 -19.54
CA LYS A 101 5.26 4.20 -20.14
C LYS A 101 4.91 4.68 -21.56
N THR A 102 4.08 3.94 -22.28
CA THR A 102 3.73 4.25 -23.68
C THR A 102 2.49 5.15 -23.76
N ASP A 103 1.60 5.07 -22.78
CA ASP A 103 0.42 5.91 -22.67
C ASP A 103 0.23 6.40 -21.22
N PRO A 104 0.89 7.51 -20.83
CA PRO A 104 0.93 7.97 -19.44
C PRO A 104 -0.43 8.29 -18.82
N ASN A 105 -1.46 8.59 -19.63
CA ASN A 105 -2.80 8.92 -19.15
C ASN A 105 -3.68 7.66 -18.95
N HIS A 106 -3.22 6.49 -19.41
CA HIS A 106 -3.96 5.23 -19.31
C HIS A 106 -3.11 4.18 -18.56
N PRO A 107 -3.06 4.25 -17.21
CA PRO A 107 -2.29 3.31 -16.41
C PRO A 107 -2.85 1.89 -16.51
N HIS A 108 -1.98 0.89 -16.35
CA HIS A 108 -2.39 -0.51 -16.38
C HIS A 108 -3.15 -0.86 -15.09
N PHE A 109 -4.42 -1.20 -15.22
CA PHE A 109 -5.23 -1.70 -14.13
C PHE A 109 -4.91 -3.18 -13.84
N ASN A 110 -4.70 -3.50 -12.57
CA ASN A 110 -4.66 -4.87 -12.07
C ASN A 110 -5.89 -5.10 -11.17
N PRO A 111 -6.88 -5.91 -11.60
CA PRO A 111 -8.06 -6.19 -10.81
C PRO A 111 -7.81 -7.14 -9.64
N SER A 112 -6.69 -7.88 -9.64
CA SER A 112 -6.42 -8.95 -8.68
C SER A 112 -5.01 -8.83 -8.10
N MET A 113 -4.96 -8.48 -6.82
CA MET A 113 -3.75 -8.46 -5.99
C MET A 113 -3.96 -9.45 -4.86
N ASN A 114 -3.07 -10.45 -4.76
CA ASN A 114 -3.24 -11.60 -3.87
C ASN A 114 -2.27 -11.62 -2.68
N GLY A 115 -1.57 -10.51 -2.44
CA GLY A 115 -0.71 -10.33 -1.28
C GLY A 115 -0.89 -8.98 -0.62
N ALA A 116 -0.27 -8.81 0.54
CA ALA A 116 -0.12 -7.53 1.21
C ALA A 116 1.31 -7.32 1.71
N GLU A 117 1.77 -6.07 1.66
CA GLU A 117 3.06 -5.66 2.20
C GLU A 117 2.86 -4.58 3.26
N MET A 118 3.39 -4.80 4.46
CA MET A 118 3.55 -3.80 5.51
C MET A 118 5.01 -3.38 5.57
N LYS A 119 5.27 -2.07 5.64
CA LYS A 119 6.62 -1.52 5.81
C LYS A 119 6.80 -0.90 7.18
N PHE A 120 8.00 -1.05 7.72
CA PHE A 120 8.39 -0.60 9.04
C PHE A 120 9.54 0.38 8.96
N ARG A 121 9.51 1.39 9.83
CA ARG A 121 10.65 2.27 10.08
C ARG A 121 11.74 1.49 10.84
N LYS A 122 12.93 2.07 10.95
CA LYS A 122 14.07 1.47 11.66
C LYS A 122 13.78 1.17 13.14
N ASP A 123 12.88 1.92 13.77
CA ASP A 123 12.44 1.71 15.16
C ASP A 123 11.35 0.62 15.29
N GLY A 124 10.96 0.00 14.17
CA GLY A 124 9.91 -1.02 14.12
C GLY A 124 8.50 -0.46 14.02
N THR A 125 8.30 0.86 13.91
CA THR A 125 6.98 1.47 13.74
C THR A 125 6.47 1.24 12.31
N PRO A 126 5.28 0.64 12.10
CA PRO A 126 4.72 0.48 10.75
C PRO A 126 4.30 1.85 10.18
N PHE A 127 4.54 2.09 8.89
CA PHE A 127 4.21 3.37 8.24
C PHE A 127 3.36 3.25 6.97
N THR A 128 3.27 2.06 6.38
CA THR A 128 2.31 1.79 5.29
C THR A 128 1.97 0.31 5.22
N LEU A 129 0.80 0.00 4.67
CA LEU A 129 0.25 -1.33 4.44
C LEU A 129 -0.60 -1.25 3.17
N PHE A 130 -0.28 -2.07 2.17
CA PHE A 130 -0.94 -2.00 0.88
C PHE A 130 -0.99 -3.37 0.17
N PRO A 131 -1.98 -3.59 -0.71
CA PRO A 131 -2.01 -4.80 -1.54
C PRO A 131 -0.86 -4.82 -2.56
N ILE A 132 -0.33 -6.01 -2.78
CA ILE A 132 0.70 -6.30 -3.79
C ILE A 132 0.21 -7.39 -4.75
N LYS A 133 0.80 -7.44 -5.95
CA LYS A 133 0.37 -8.37 -7.01
C LYS A 133 0.32 -9.83 -6.51
N GLU A 134 1.41 -10.25 -5.86
CA GLU A 134 1.82 -11.66 -5.66
C GLU A 134 1.55 -12.53 -6.89
#